data_AF-A0A9E2R4W6-F1
#
_entry.id   AF-A0A9E2R4W6-F1
#
_cell.length_a   1.000
_cell.length_b   1.000
_cell.length_c   1.000
_cell.angle_alpha   90.00
_cell.angle_beta   90.00
_cell.angle_gamma   90.00
#
_symmetry.space_group_name_H-M   'P 1'
#
loop_
_entity.id
_entity.type
_entity.pdbx_description
1 polymer ?
#
loop_
_entity_poly.entity_id
_entity_poly.type
_entity_poly.pdbx_seq_one_letter_code
_entity_poly.pdbx_strand_id
1 'polypeptide(L)'
;MPLNADELKKLVTGDTVAIRGTATLEPAGGPGDKIFPPTHAVDEKNKKPGAKYAFETRRIKGQDVTCVLIDSVQSQANRMEEALQALWDEKKISVPVISVDFTSVAPEVGRVTSLTAPHRIA
;
A
#
# COMPACT_ATOMS: atom_id res chain seq x y z
N MET A 1 -0.58 -6.29 -24.81
CA MET A 1 0.29 -5.21 -25.33
C MET A 1 0.88 -4.50 -24.12
N PRO A 2 2.20 -4.33 -24.01
CA PRO A 2 2.77 -3.59 -22.88
C PRO A 2 2.32 -2.12 -22.95
N LEU A 3 1.74 -1.60 -21.87
CA LEU A 3 1.40 -0.18 -21.79
C LEU A 3 2.69 0.64 -21.75
N ASN A 4 2.80 1.65 -22.60
CA ASN A 4 3.87 2.65 -22.53
C ASN A 4 3.39 3.95 -21.86
N ALA A 5 4.34 4.85 -21.57
CA ALA A 5 4.06 6.10 -20.87
C ALA A 5 3.08 7.01 -21.62
N ASP A 6 3.11 7.02 -22.96
CA ASP A 6 2.22 7.86 -23.77
C ASP A 6 0.79 7.32 -23.79
N GLU A 7 0.64 6.00 -23.80
CA GLU A 7 -0.67 5.34 -23.65
C GLU A 7 -1.26 5.62 -22.26
N LEU A 8 -0.44 5.52 -21.20
CA LEU A 8 -0.88 5.85 -19.85
C LEU A 8 -1.38 7.30 -19.74
N LYS A 9 -0.66 8.27 -20.32
CA LYS A 9 -1.09 9.68 -20.34
C LYS A 9 -2.44 9.84 -21.03
N LYS A 10 -2.63 9.20 -22.19
CA LYS A 10 -3.90 9.25 -22.94
C LYS A 10 -5.06 8.67 -22.13
N LEU A 11 -4.82 7.57 -21.41
CA LEU A 11 -5.84 6.96 -20.56
C LEU A 11 -6.25 7.90 -19.42
N VAL A 12 -5.28 8.54 -18.76
CA VAL A 12 -5.53 9.47 -17.64
C VAL A 12 -6.30 10.72 -18.08
N THR A 13 -6.09 11.22 -19.29
CA THR A 13 -6.79 12.41 -19.80
C THR A 13 -8.15 12.11 -20.45
N GLY A 14 -8.48 10.84 -20.68
CA GLY A 14 -9.73 10.41 -21.31
C GLY A 14 -10.76 9.87 -20.31
N ASP A 15 -11.67 9.03 -20.79
CA ASP A 15 -12.79 8.47 -20.00
C ASP A 15 -12.41 7.19 -19.23
N THR A 16 -11.12 6.96 -18.99
CA THR A 16 -10.66 5.74 -18.30
C THR A 16 -11.00 5.82 -16.82
N VAL A 17 -11.76 4.84 -16.33
CA VAL A 17 -12.19 4.79 -14.92
C VAL A 17 -11.11 4.23 -14.00
N ALA A 18 -10.30 3.27 -14.49
CA ALA A 18 -9.26 2.65 -13.67
C ALA A 18 -8.12 2.06 -14.52
N ILE A 19 -6.90 2.11 -13.97
CA ILE A 19 -5.72 1.44 -14.49
C ILE A 19 -5.28 0.41 -13.44
N ARG A 20 -5.08 -0.84 -13.84
CA ARG A 20 -4.58 -1.90 -12.95
C ARG A 20 -3.27 -2.46 -13.47
N GLY A 21 -2.24 -2.40 -12.64
CA GLY A 21 -0.96 -3.10 -12.84
C GLY A 21 -0.88 -4.38 -12.02
N THR A 22 -0.24 -5.41 -12.57
CA THR A 22 0.13 -6.63 -11.83
C THR A 22 1.59 -6.94 -12.12
N ALA A 23 2.37 -7.21 -11.07
CA ALA A 23 3.76 -7.60 -11.19
C ALA A 23 4.00 -8.93 -10.46
N THR A 24 4.87 -9.76 -11.03
CA THR A 24 5.47 -10.90 -10.32
C THR A 24 6.75 -10.39 -9.65
N LEU A 25 6.84 -10.54 -8.34
CA LEU A 25 7.98 -10.10 -7.56
C LEU A 25 8.93 -11.27 -7.29
N GLU A 26 10.22 -10.97 -7.21
CA GLU A 26 11.27 -11.91 -6.81
C GLU A 26 11.77 -11.53 -5.40
N PRO A 27 12.13 -12.50 -4.53
CA PRO A 27 12.75 -12.19 -3.24
C PRO A 27 14.03 -11.37 -3.40
N ALA A 28 14.31 -10.50 -2.43
CA ALA A 28 15.50 -9.64 -2.48
C ALA A 28 16.83 -10.41 -2.45
N GLY A 29 16.85 -11.62 -1.87
CA GLY A 29 18.02 -12.51 -1.92
C GLY A 29 18.12 -13.39 -3.17
N GLY A 30 17.24 -13.18 -4.15
CA GLY A 30 17.27 -13.82 -5.45
C GLY A 30 16.19 -14.87 -5.68
N PRO A 31 16.22 -15.54 -6.86
CA PRO A 31 15.19 -16.49 -7.25
C PRO A 31 15.07 -17.64 -6.25
N GLY A 32 13.87 -17.82 -5.69
CA GLY A 32 13.56 -18.90 -4.75
C GLY A 32 14.08 -18.72 -3.33
N ASP A 33 14.68 -17.57 -3.01
CA ASP A 33 15.10 -17.29 -1.64
C ASP A 33 13.89 -17.13 -0.69
N LYS A 34 14.14 -17.29 0.61
CA LYS A 34 13.11 -17.26 1.64
C LYS A 34 12.53 -15.86 1.80
N ILE A 35 11.22 -15.82 2.02
CA ILE A 35 10.50 -14.62 2.45
C ILE A 35 9.85 -14.89 3.80
N PHE A 36 9.68 -13.84 4.60
CA PHE A 36 9.08 -13.91 5.93
C PHE A 36 7.81 -13.04 5.94
N PRO A 37 6.63 -13.63 5.65
CA PRO A 37 5.38 -12.90 5.63
C PRO A 37 5.07 -12.29 7.01
N PRO A 38 4.35 -11.15 7.07
CA PRO A 38 3.89 -10.60 8.32
C PRO A 38 2.99 -11.60 9.05
N THR A 39 3.11 -11.64 10.38
CA THR A 39 2.23 -12.42 11.22
C THR A 39 1.24 -11.51 11.92
N HIS A 40 -0.02 -11.92 11.96
CA HIS A 40 -1.10 -11.16 12.60
C HIS A 40 -1.44 -11.78 13.94
N ALA A 41 -1.71 -10.93 14.92
CA ALA A 41 -2.26 -11.36 16.20
C ALA A 41 -3.67 -11.93 15.98
N VAL A 42 -3.93 -13.09 16.55
CA VAL A 42 -5.28 -13.66 16.62
C VAL A 42 -6.02 -13.07 17.81
N ASP A 43 -7.32 -12.86 17.61
CA ASP A 43 -8.27 -12.36 18.61
C ASP A 43 -8.13 -13.09 19.96
N GLU A 44 -8.02 -12.35 21.06
CA GLU A 44 -7.81 -12.89 22.41
C GLU A 44 -8.91 -13.88 22.84
N LYS A 45 -10.09 -13.78 22.22
CA LYS A 45 -11.22 -14.70 22.43
C LYS A 45 -10.92 -16.13 21.99
N ASN A 46 -10.00 -16.33 21.06
CA ASN A 46 -9.53 -17.65 20.64
C ASN A 46 -8.19 -17.95 21.32
N LYS A 47 -8.24 -18.66 22.46
CA LYS A 47 -7.12 -19.10 23.33
C LYS A 47 -6.06 -20.01 22.66
N LYS A 48 -5.69 -19.81 21.40
CA LYS A 48 -4.53 -20.43 20.79
C LYS A 48 -3.46 -19.35 20.60
N PRO A 49 -2.47 -19.24 21.50
CA PRO A 49 -1.33 -18.36 21.27
C PRO A 49 -0.64 -18.76 19.96
N GLY A 50 -0.37 -17.78 19.11
CA GLY A 50 0.38 -17.98 17.87
C GLY A 50 0.11 -16.89 16.86
N ALA A 51 1.16 -16.18 16.44
CA ALA A 51 1.08 -15.27 15.32
C ALA A 51 0.75 -16.07 14.06
N LYS A 52 -0.33 -15.73 13.34
CA LYS A 52 -0.78 -16.46 12.16
C LYS A 52 -0.51 -15.67 10.90
N TYR A 53 -0.08 -16.38 9.87
CA TYR A 53 -0.08 -15.82 8.52
C TYR A 53 -1.52 -15.49 8.11
N ALA A 54 -1.69 -14.36 7.45
CA ALA A 54 -2.93 -14.06 6.75
C ALA A 54 -2.96 -14.87 5.47
N PHE A 55 -4.02 -15.67 5.29
CA PHE A 55 -4.26 -16.43 4.09
C PHE A 55 -5.44 -15.85 3.32
N GLU A 56 -5.36 -15.90 2.00
CA GLU A 56 -6.45 -15.53 1.09
C GLU A 56 -6.61 -16.57 -0.01
N THR A 57 -7.83 -16.72 -0.52
CA THR A 57 -8.09 -17.56 -1.69
C THR A 57 -8.02 -16.68 -2.94
N ARG A 58 -7.08 -16.98 -3.84
CA ARG A 58 -6.93 -16.30 -5.12
C ARG A 58 -7.33 -17.22 -6.26
N ARG A 59 -7.99 -16.68 -7.28
CA ARG A 59 -8.28 -17.42 -8.52
C ARG A 59 -7.13 -17.26 -9.51
N ILE A 60 -6.34 -18.32 -9.70
CA ILE A 60 -5.18 -18.35 -10.60
C ILE A 60 -5.46 -19.36 -11.71
N LYS A 61 -5.44 -18.91 -12.97
CA LYS A 61 -5.77 -19.74 -14.15
C LYS A 61 -7.09 -20.51 -14.00
N GLY A 62 -8.09 -19.88 -13.39
CA GLY A 62 -9.42 -20.45 -13.19
C GLY A 62 -9.57 -21.37 -11.98
N GLN A 63 -8.51 -21.62 -11.23
CA GLN A 63 -8.52 -22.45 -10.03
C GLN A 63 -8.37 -21.61 -8.76
N ASP A 64 -9.04 -22.03 -7.69
CA ASP A 64 -8.91 -21.41 -6.39
C ASP A 64 -7.64 -21.93 -5.70
N VAL A 65 -6.76 -21.01 -5.31
CA VAL A 65 -5.45 -21.30 -4.72
C VAL A 65 -5.34 -20.56 -3.39
N THR A 66 -4.99 -21.28 -2.34
CA THR A 66 -4.67 -20.68 -1.04
C THR A 66 -3.31 -20.00 -1.11
N CYS A 67 -3.27 -18.70 -0.84
CA CYS A 67 -2.06 -17.87 -0.85
C CYS A 67 -1.83 -17.25 0.53
N VAL A 68 -0.56 -17.00 0.85
CA VAL A 68 -0.17 -16.19 2.02
C VAL A 68 -0.07 -14.73 1.59
N LEU A 69 -0.68 -13.84 2.37
CA LEU A 69 -0.58 -12.40 2.20
C LEU A 69 0.81 -11.92 2.62
N ILE A 70 1.59 -11.40 1.67
CA ILE A 70 2.90 -10.79 1.94
C ILE A 70 2.74 -9.34 2.37
N ASP A 71 1.80 -8.63 1.75
CA ASP A 71 1.60 -7.21 1.94
C ASP A 71 0.13 -6.86 1.71
N SER A 72 -0.50 -6.20 2.68
CA SER A 72 -1.92 -5.92 2.63
C SER A 72 -2.22 -4.71 1.73
N VAL A 73 -3.47 -4.60 1.28
CA VAL A 73 -3.95 -3.43 0.53
C VAL A 73 -3.73 -2.15 1.32
N GLN A 74 -4.02 -2.16 2.62
CA GLN A 74 -3.84 -1.01 3.50
C GLN A 74 -2.36 -0.64 3.66
N SER A 75 -1.50 -1.65 3.82
CA SER A 75 -0.04 -1.45 3.93
C SER A 75 0.54 -0.84 2.65
N GLN A 76 0.10 -1.31 1.48
CA GLN A 76 0.50 -0.71 0.21
C GLN A 76 -0.05 0.70 0.02
N ALA A 77 -1.31 0.96 0.39
CA ALA A 77 -1.89 2.29 0.31
C ALA A 77 -1.08 3.30 1.12
N ASN A 78 -0.70 2.95 2.36
CA ASN A 78 0.17 3.79 3.20
C ASN A 78 1.51 4.10 2.50
N ARG A 79 2.18 3.10 1.93
CA ARG A 79 3.47 3.34 1.22
C ARG A 79 3.30 4.23 -0.01
N MET A 80 2.17 4.11 -0.72
CA MET A 80 1.92 4.98 -1.87
C MET A 80 1.66 6.42 -1.42
N GLU A 81 0.98 6.63 -0.30
CA GLU A 81 0.78 7.97 0.28
C GLU A 81 2.06 8.58 0.81
N GLU A 82 2.93 7.79 1.45
CA GLU A 82 4.29 8.23 1.82
C GLU A 82 5.08 8.69 0.58
N ALA A 83 4.99 7.96 -0.53
CA ALA A 83 5.63 8.36 -1.78
C ALA A 83 5.03 9.66 -2.35
N LEU A 84 3.70 9.83 -2.29
CA LEU A 84 3.04 11.08 -2.68
C LEU A 84 3.47 12.25 -1.78
N GLN A 85 3.56 12.03 -0.47
CA GLN A 85 4.01 13.03 0.49
C GLN A 85 5.44 13.48 0.17
N ALA A 86 6.36 12.55 -0.06
CA ALA A 86 7.75 12.87 -0.42
C ALA A 86 7.84 13.69 -1.71
N LEU A 87 7.10 13.29 -2.76
CA LEU A 87 7.06 14.04 -4.01
C LEU A 87 6.43 15.43 -3.87
N TRP A 88 5.42 15.56 -3.00
CA TRP A 88 4.77 16.83 -2.70
C TRP A 88 5.69 17.77 -1.90
N ASP A 89 6.39 17.26 -0.88
CA ASP A 89 7.37 18.03 -0.10
C ASP A 89 8.53 18.52 -1.00
N GLU A 90 8.97 17.69 -1.95
CA GLU A 90 9.96 18.04 -2.97
C GLU A 90 9.41 18.95 -4.09
N LYS A 91 8.11 19.29 -4.06
CA LYS A 91 7.41 20.10 -5.07
C LYS A 91 7.51 19.52 -6.50
N LYS A 92 7.67 18.20 -6.62
CA LYS A 92 7.72 17.48 -7.91
C LYS A 92 6.32 17.24 -8.49
N ILE A 93 5.31 17.21 -7.63
CA ILE A 93 3.90 17.08 -8.01
C ILE A 93 3.08 18.22 -7.39
N SER A 94 1.93 18.51 -7.99
CA SER A 94 0.94 19.43 -7.43
C SER A 94 -0.35 18.69 -7.19
N VAL A 95 -0.70 18.51 -5.92
CA VAL A 95 -1.95 17.89 -5.47
C VAL A 95 -2.48 18.68 -4.27
N PRO A 96 -3.82 18.75 -4.09
CA PRO A 96 -4.40 19.38 -2.90
C PRO A 96 -4.08 18.53 -1.67
N VAL A 97 -3.40 19.12 -0.69
CA VAL A 97 -3.05 18.48 0.57
C VAL A 97 -3.61 19.31 1.71
N ILE A 98 -4.44 18.69 2.55
CA ILE A 98 -4.94 19.31 3.78
C ILE A 98 -3.88 19.08 4.86
N SER A 99 -3.56 20.10 5.64
CA SER A 99 -2.57 19.98 6.72
C SER A 99 -3.01 20.68 8.00
N VAL A 100 -2.61 20.12 9.13
CA VAL A 100 -2.72 20.73 10.45
C VAL A 100 -1.33 20.80 11.06
N ASP A 101 -0.97 21.97 11.60
CA ASP A 101 0.32 22.20 12.23
C ASP A 101 0.16 22.21 13.75
N PHE A 102 0.73 21.21 14.43
CA PHE A 102 0.71 21.09 15.88
C PHE A 102 1.97 21.65 16.55
N THR A 103 2.91 22.24 15.81
CA THR A 103 4.22 22.64 16.34
C THR A 103 4.13 23.58 17.55
N SER A 104 3.05 24.36 17.68
CA SER A 104 2.82 25.26 18.83
C SER A 104 2.28 24.57 20.09
N VAL A 105 1.68 23.39 19.98
CA VAL A 105 0.98 22.71 21.10
C VAL A 105 1.52 21.31 21.40
N ALA A 106 2.04 20.61 20.39
CA ALA A 106 2.69 19.30 20.46
C ALA A 106 3.82 19.26 19.43
N PRO A 107 4.99 19.86 19.74
CA PRO A 107 6.14 19.94 18.82
C PRO A 107 6.62 18.56 18.32
N GLU A 108 6.45 17.52 19.13
CA GLU A 108 6.78 16.13 18.79
C GLU A 108 5.89 15.53 17.69
N VAL A 109 4.68 16.07 17.53
CA VAL A 109 3.75 15.67 16.46
C VAL A 109 4.05 16.45 15.18
N GLY A 110 4.38 17.75 15.31
CA GLY A 110 4.69 18.62 14.18
C GLY A 110 3.52 18.79 13.21
N ARG A 111 3.80 18.75 11.90
CA ARG A 111 2.79 18.92 10.85
C ARG A 111 2.25 17.57 10.39
N VAL A 112 0.93 17.41 10.47
CA VAL A 112 0.21 16.24 9.93
C VAL A 112 -0.50 16.65 8.65
N THR A 113 -0.45 15.79 7.62
CA THR A 113 -1.10 16.01 6.33
C THR A 113 -2.15 14.94 6.06
N SER A 114 -3.02 15.18 5.09
CA SER A 114 -3.97 14.17 4.59
C SER A 114 -3.29 12.94 3.98
N LEU A 115 -1.96 12.96 3.75
CA LEU A 115 -1.17 11.84 3.25
C LEU A 115 -0.37 11.12 4.34
N THR A 116 -0.24 11.73 5.54
CA THR A 116 0.46 11.12 6.69
C THR A 116 -0.50 10.76 7.82
N ALA A 117 -1.73 11.26 7.78
CA ALA A 117 -2.77 10.92 8.74
C ALA A 117 -3.13 9.41 8.63
N PRO A 118 -3.31 8.71 9.76
CA PRO A 118 -3.71 7.31 9.73
C PRO A 118 -5.06 7.11 9.03
N HIS A 119 -5.16 6.08 8.17
CA HIS A 119 -6.37 5.73 7.42
C HIS A 119 -7.58 5.36 8.29
N ARG A 120 -7.39 5.25 9.60
CA ARG A 120 -8.41 4.83 10.58
C ARG A 120 -9.16 5.99 11.23
N ILE A 121 -8.94 7.23 10.79
CA ILE A 121 -9.60 8.44 11.34
C ILE A 121 -10.71 8.96 10.39
N ALA A 122 -10.97 8.28 9.26
CA ALA A 122 -12.10 8.60 8.38
C ALA A 122 -13.41 7.96 8.86
#